data_AF-A0A060SC13-F1
#
_entry.id   AF-A0A060SC13-F1
#
_cell.length_a   1.000
_cell.length_b   1.000
_cell.length_c   1.000
_cell.angle_alpha   90.00
_cell.angle_beta   90.00
_cell.angle_gamma   90.00
#
_symmetry.space_group_name_H-M   'P 1'
#
loop_
_entity.id
_entity.type
_entity.pdbx_description
1 polymer ?
#
loop_
_entity_poly.entity_id
_entity_poly.type
_entity_poly.pdbx_seq_one_letter_code
_entity_poly.pdbx_strand_id
1 'polypeptide(L)'
;MSTFGTLFRVTTYGESHCASVGAIIDGCPPGLPLVAQDVQTQLSRRRPGQSNLTTPRDEKDLVHLQSGIEHGVTLGTPIGLLVRNEDQRPKDYSETDLYPRPSHADWTYLEKYGVKASSGGGRSSARETIGRVAAGAIAEKYLKLAYGIEIVAFVSSVGKVSLPSAVSPPSQVPEGEDDVVEDALSPEFVELLRTVTREKVDAQPTRCPHAETSERMVKTASSSLLNADARIALSSGASWSSLAVGSSSS
;
A
#
# COMPACT_ATOMS: atom_id res chain seq x y z
N MET A 1 8.96 -15.96 -3.40
CA MET A 1 8.27 -16.10 -4.71
C MET A 1 7.85 -14.70 -5.16
N SER A 2 8.13 -14.32 -6.41
CA SER A 2 7.93 -12.96 -6.95
C SER A 2 6.63 -12.79 -7.75
N THR A 3 5.88 -13.88 -7.94
CA THR A 3 4.69 -13.95 -8.78
C THR A 3 3.47 -14.31 -7.94
N PHE A 4 2.35 -13.62 -8.15
CA PHE A 4 1.06 -13.92 -7.53
C PHE A 4 -0.10 -13.79 -8.53
N GLY A 5 -1.21 -14.47 -8.26
CA GLY A 5 -2.37 -14.56 -9.15
C GLY A 5 -2.34 -15.80 -10.06
N THR A 6 -3.51 -16.12 -10.63
CA THR A 6 -3.71 -17.33 -11.47
C THR A 6 -3.93 -16.97 -12.94
N LEU A 7 -4.99 -16.21 -13.23
CA LEU A 7 -5.28 -15.71 -14.59
C LEU A 7 -4.66 -14.33 -14.79
N PHE A 8 -5.03 -13.37 -13.95
CA PHE A 8 -4.33 -12.09 -13.84
C PHE A 8 -3.12 -12.27 -12.93
N ARG A 9 -1.94 -12.42 -13.53
CA ARG A 9 -0.73 -12.81 -12.84
C ARG A 9 0.28 -11.68 -12.84
N VAL A 10 0.76 -11.32 -11.66
CA VAL A 10 1.68 -10.20 -11.47
C VAL A 10 3.01 -10.74 -10.99
N THR A 11 4.07 -10.43 -11.73
CA THR A 11 5.46 -10.73 -11.34
C THR A 11 6.20 -9.43 -11.09
N THR A 12 6.63 -9.18 -9.85
CA THR A 12 7.39 -7.98 -9.50
C THR A 12 8.89 -8.21 -9.64
N TYR A 13 9.65 -7.16 -9.89
CA TYR A 13 11.11 -7.20 -9.90
C TYR A 13 11.73 -5.91 -9.33
N GLY A 14 13.02 -6.01 -9.01
CA GLY A 14 13.86 -4.89 -8.58
C GLY A 14 13.95 -4.69 -7.08
N GLU A 15 15.08 -4.10 -6.68
CA GLU A 15 15.44 -3.75 -5.32
C GLU A 15 15.46 -2.22 -5.18
N SER A 16 15.34 -1.73 -3.95
CA SER A 16 15.20 -0.30 -3.66
C SER A 16 16.37 0.59 -4.09
N HIS A 17 17.58 0.04 -4.25
CA HIS A 17 18.76 0.79 -4.69
C HIS A 17 19.31 0.31 -6.04
N CYS A 18 18.59 -0.58 -6.74
CA CYS A 18 18.92 -0.91 -8.13
C CYS A 18 18.36 0.15 -9.08
N ALA A 19 18.70 0.09 -10.37
CA ALA A 19 18.33 1.10 -11.36
C ALA A 19 16.80 1.36 -11.43
N SER A 20 15.98 0.33 -11.21
CA SER A 20 14.53 0.45 -11.26
C SER A 20 13.86 -0.68 -10.49
N VAL A 21 12.57 -0.47 -10.20
CA VAL A 21 11.63 -1.53 -9.83
C VAL A 21 10.52 -1.60 -10.88
N GLY A 22 9.82 -2.73 -10.96
CA GLY A 22 8.76 -2.87 -11.94
C GLY A 22 7.94 -4.13 -11.77
N ALA A 23 7.06 -4.36 -12.75
CA ALA A 23 6.22 -5.55 -12.80
C ALA A 23 5.93 -5.97 -14.23
N ILE A 24 5.67 -7.26 -14.38
CA ILE A 24 5.06 -7.85 -15.57
C ILE A 24 3.67 -8.34 -15.16
N ILE A 25 2.65 -7.88 -15.88
CA ILE A 25 1.26 -8.27 -15.70
C ILE A 25 0.86 -9.13 -16.90
N ASP A 26 0.49 -10.37 -16.62
CA ASP A 26 0.02 -11.35 -17.59
C ASP A 26 -1.47 -11.64 -17.38
N GLY A 27 -2.20 -11.93 -18.45
CA GLY A 27 -3.64 -12.19 -18.42
C GLY A 27 -4.55 -10.96 -18.25
N CYS A 28 -4.05 -9.76 -18.54
CA CYS A 28 -4.91 -8.58 -18.71
C CYS A 28 -5.67 -8.71 -20.05
N PRO A 29 -7.01 -8.61 -20.08
CA PRO A 29 -7.77 -8.74 -21.33
C PRO A 29 -7.39 -7.68 -22.38
N PRO A 30 -7.45 -8.00 -23.69
CA PRO A 30 -7.27 -7.01 -24.74
C PRO A 30 -8.40 -5.99 -24.79
N GLY A 31 -8.14 -4.81 -25.35
CA GLY A 31 -9.14 -3.78 -25.59
C GLY A 31 -9.45 -2.87 -24.41
N LEU A 32 -8.76 -3.02 -23.27
CA LEU A 32 -8.87 -2.08 -22.14
C LEU A 32 -8.18 -0.77 -22.52
N PRO A 33 -8.86 0.39 -22.51
CA PRO A 33 -8.20 1.68 -22.69
C PRO A 33 -7.25 1.93 -21.52
N LEU A 34 -5.96 2.09 -21.77
CA LEU A 34 -4.94 2.20 -20.74
C LEU A 34 -3.82 3.15 -21.17
N VAL A 35 -3.56 4.16 -20.34
CA VAL A 35 -2.46 5.12 -20.47
C VAL A 35 -1.68 5.20 -19.16
N ALA A 36 -0.44 5.71 -19.23
CA ALA A 36 0.42 5.82 -18.05
C ALA A 36 -0.23 6.60 -16.89
N GLN A 37 -1.04 7.61 -17.21
CA GLN A 37 -1.72 8.45 -16.21
C GLN A 37 -2.70 7.67 -15.32
N ASP A 38 -3.34 6.63 -15.85
CA ASP A 38 -4.24 5.76 -15.08
C ASP A 38 -3.50 5.09 -13.92
N VAL A 39 -2.29 4.58 -14.23
CA VAL A 39 -1.41 3.93 -13.26
C VAL A 39 -0.75 4.96 -12.34
N GLN A 40 -0.33 6.10 -12.91
CA GLN A 40 0.34 7.17 -12.17
C GLN A 40 -0.53 7.71 -11.04
N THR A 41 -1.86 7.75 -11.22
CA THR A 41 -2.78 8.22 -10.18
C THR A 41 -2.64 7.40 -8.89
N GLN A 42 -2.58 6.07 -9.00
CA GLN A 42 -2.40 5.19 -7.83
C GLN A 42 -0.98 5.23 -7.27
N LEU A 43 0.04 5.33 -8.14
CA LEU A 43 1.43 5.48 -7.67
C LEU A 43 1.66 6.80 -6.93
N SER A 44 1.06 7.88 -7.40
CA SER A 44 1.07 9.17 -6.71
C SER A 44 0.41 9.07 -5.33
N ARG A 45 -0.69 8.32 -5.19
CA ARG A 45 -1.31 8.01 -3.89
C ARG A 45 -0.44 7.12 -3.02
N ARG A 46 0.38 6.24 -3.57
CA ARG A 46 1.33 5.42 -2.79
C ARG A 46 2.51 6.25 -2.26
N ARG A 47 2.90 7.29 -3.00
CA ARG A 47 4.15 8.05 -2.77
C ARG A 47 4.29 8.50 -1.30
N PRO A 48 5.43 8.23 -0.64
CA PRO A 48 5.76 8.87 0.64
C PRO A 48 5.98 10.38 0.44
N GLY A 49 6.02 11.15 1.53
CA GLY A 49 6.31 12.59 1.48
C GLY A 49 5.11 13.48 1.14
N GLN A 50 3.88 12.94 1.05
CA GLN A 50 2.68 13.75 0.85
C GLN A 50 2.32 14.62 2.06
N SER A 51 2.86 14.31 3.24
CA SER A 51 2.67 15.08 4.46
C SER A 51 3.88 14.96 5.38
N ASN A 52 3.99 15.88 6.34
CA ASN A 52 5.00 15.87 7.41
C ASN A 52 4.95 14.61 8.30
N LEU A 53 3.94 13.74 8.11
CA LEU A 53 3.76 12.48 8.83
C LEU A 53 4.51 11.29 8.20
N THR A 54 5.09 11.48 7.01
CA THR A 54 5.70 10.41 6.21
C THR A 54 7.19 10.66 5.96
N THR A 55 7.90 9.67 5.42
CA THR A 55 9.34 9.79 5.15
C THR A 55 9.63 10.88 4.11
N PRO A 56 10.77 11.60 4.20
CA PRO A 56 11.07 12.76 3.37
C PRO A 56 11.54 12.43 1.94
N ARG A 57 11.46 11.18 1.48
CA ARG A 57 11.91 10.80 0.14
C ARG A 57 10.91 11.29 -0.92
N ASP A 58 11.36 12.20 -1.78
CA ASP A 58 10.54 12.80 -2.84
C ASP A 58 10.78 12.12 -4.20
N GLU A 59 10.71 10.78 -4.26
CA GLU A 59 10.82 10.07 -5.55
C GLU A 59 9.52 10.22 -6.34
N LYS A 60 9.57 10.77 -7.56
CA LYS A 60 8.36 11.07 -8.37
C LYS A 60 7.57 9.83 -8.80
N ASP A 61 8.18 8.65 -8.71
CA ASP A 61 7.59 7.36 -9.07
C ASP A 61 6.91 7.38 -10.44
N LEU A 62 7.62 7.91 -11.44
CA LEU A 62 7.12 7.99 -12.81
C LEU A 62 7.05 6.59 -13.42
N VAL A 63 5.85 6.19 -13.81
CA VAL A 63 5.62 4.92 -14.48
C VAL A 63 5.92 5.00 -15.97
N HIS A 64 6.67 4.01 -16.45
CA HIS A 64 6.92 3.79 -17.86
C HIS A 64 6.32 2.45 -18.26
N LEU A 65 5.29 2.50 -19.12
CA LEU A 65 4.72 1.31 -19.77
C LEU A 65 5.61 0.91 -20.93
N GLN A 66 6.04 -0.35 -20.96
CA GLN A 66 7.06 -0.84 -21.89
C GLN A 66 6.51 -1.79 -22.94
N SER A 67 5.43 -2.52 -22.64
CA SER A 67 4.84 -3.52 -23.54
C SER A 67 3.36 -3.73 -23.26
N GLY A 68 2.69 -4.52 -24.11
CA GLY A 68 1.32 -4.99 -23.90
C GLY A 68 0.23 -3.96 -24.18
N ILE A 69 0.60 -2.77 -24.68
CA ILE A 69 -0.30 -1.65 -24.97
C ILE A 69 0.14 -1.02 -26.29
N GLU A 70 -0.83 -0.75 -27.16
CA GLU A 70 -0.62 -0.04 -28.43
C GLU A 70 -1.82 0.88 -28.67
N HIS A 71 -1.58 2.08 -29.21
CA HIS A 71 -2.63 3.09 -29.46
C HIS A 71 -3.54 3.37 -28.24
N GLY A 72 -3.01 3.24 -27.03
CA GLY A 72 -3.76 3.48 -25.79
C GLY A 72 -4.73 2.36 -25.39
N VAL A 73 -4.61 1.16 -25.97
CA VAL A 73 -5.40 -0.02 -25.59
C VAL A 73 -4.50 -1.22 -25.30
N THR A 74 -4.92 -2.09 -24.38
CA THR A 74 -4.20 -3.33 -24.08
C THR A 74 -4.32 -4.33 -25.25
N LEU A 75 -3.25 -5.08 -25.50
CA LEU A 75 -3.18 -6.07 -26.57
C LEU A 75 -3.56 -7.49 -26.13
N GLY A 76 -3.72 -7.73 -24.82
CA GLY A 76 -3.88 -9.08 -24.26
C GLY A 76 -2.56 -9.80 -23.99
N THR A 77 -1.46 -9.32 -24.55
CA THR A 77 -0.09 -9.78 -24.24
C THR A 77 0.43 -9.17 -22.94
N PRO A 78 1.50 -9.72 -22.33
CA PRO A 78 2.04 -9.21 -21.08
C PRO A 78 2.39 -7.71 -21.09
N ILE A 79 1.91 -7.01 -20.07
CA ILE A 79 2.17 -5.59 -19.83
C ILE A 79 3.39 -5.47 -18.92
N GLY A 80 4.49 -4.99 -19.46
CA GLY A 80 5.70 -4.64 -18.72
C GLY A 80 5.64 -3.17 -18.29
N LEU A 81 6.00 -2.90 -17.03
CA LEU A 81 6.15 -1.55 -16.52
C LEU A 81 7.39 -1.43 -15.64
N LEU A 82 7.96 -0.23 -15.64
CA LEU A 82 9.07 0.13 -14.75
C LEU A 82 8.88 1.50 -14.12
N VAL A 83 9.53 1.69 -12.98
CA VAL A 83 9.72 2.96 -12.28
C VAL A 83 11.19 3.06 -11.92
N ARG A 84 11.84 4.16 -12.32
CA ARG A 84 13.26 4.41 -12.01
C ARG A 84 13.43 4.81 -10.55
N ASN A 85 14.53 4.39 -9.95
CA ASN A 85 14.94 4.86 -8.62
C ASN A 85 15.88 6.07 -8.82
N GLU A 86 15.43 7.27 -8.43
CA GLU A 86 16.15 8.53 -8.70
C GLU A 86 17.06 8.93 -7.53
N ASP A 87 16.73 8.57 -6.28
CA ASP A 87 17.48 8.97 -5.08
C ASP A 87 18.34 7.82 -4.54
N GLN A 88 19.14 7.20 -5.42
CA GLN A 88 20.15 6.23 -5.00
C GLN A 88 21.30 6.96 -4.32
N ARG A 89 21.22 7.17 -3.00
CA ARG A 89 22.36 7.62 -2.19
C ARG A 89 23.16 6.40 -1.74
N PRO A 90 24.37 6.15 -2.27
CA PRO A 90 25.14 4.96 -1.90
C PRO A 90 25.77 5.06 -0.50
N LYS A 91 25.80 6.25 0.11
CA LYS A 91 26.61 6.57 1.30
C LYS A 91 25.85 6.60 2.64
N ASP A 92 24.53 6.50 2.66
CA ASP A 92 23.74 6.70 3.89
C ASP A 92 23.65 5.47 4.82
N TYR A 93 24.36 4.37 4.53
CA TYR A 93 24.23 3.10 5.28
C TYR A 93 25.54 2.48 5.78
N SER A 94 26.66 3.20 5.73
CA SER A 94 27.97 2.63 6.10
C SER A 94 28.15 2.32 7.59
N GLU A 95 27.41 2.99 8.48
CA GLU A 95 27.57 2.81 9.93
C GLU A 95 26.65 1.73 10.54
N THR A 96 25.54 1.38 9.88
CA THR A 96 24.56 0.40 10.37
C THR A 96 24.78 -1.01 9.81
N ASP A 97 25.88 -1.23 9.08
CA ASP A 97 26.08 -2.46 8.30
C ASP A 97 26.59 -3.65 9.14
N LEU A 98 26.99 -3.41 10.38
CA LEU A 98 27.57 -4.44 11.25
C LEU A 98 26.54 -5.42 11.81
N TYR A 99 25.28 -5.01 11.98
CA TYR A 99 24.25 -5.81 12.65
C TYR A 99 22.93 -5.82 11.87
N PRO A 100 22.18 -6.93 11.88
CA PRO A 100 20.83 -6.98 11.33
C PRO A 100 19.89 -6.09 12.14
N ARG A 101 19.06 -5.29 11.46
CA ARG A 101 18.12 -4.37 12.15
C ARG A 101 16.97 -5.18 12.78
N PRO A 102 16.60 -4.91 14.04
CA PRO A 102 15.43 -5.53 14.65
C PRO A 102 14.17 -5.34 13.79
N SER A 103 13.32 -6.38 13.74
CA SER A 103 12.08 -6.40 12.95
C SER A 103 12.25 -6.27 11.42
N HIS A 104 13.47 -6.36 10.89
CA HIS A 104 13.74 -6.36 9.45
C HIS A 104 14.18 -7.74 8.95
N ALA A 105 14.10 -7.95 7.63
CA ALA A 105 14.45 -9.22 7.01
C ALA A 105 15.96 -9.44 6.82
N ASP A 106 16.80 -8.54 7.35
CA ASP A 106 18.25 -8.53 7.13
C ASP A 106 18.91 -9.89 7.50
N TRP A 107 18.59 -10.42 8.69
CA TRP A 107 19.15 -11.69 9.18
C TRP A 107 18.65 -12.90 8.36
N THR A 108 17.33 -12.98 8.13
CA THR A 108 16.75 -14.13 7.44
C THR A 108 17.16 -14.20 5.97
N TYR A 109 17.38 -13.04 5.31
CA TYR A 109 17.94 -13.00 3.96
C TYR A 109 19.41 -13.43 3.94
N LEU A 110 20.21 -12.97 4.91
CA LEU A 110 21.62 -13.37 5.02
C LEU A 110 21.74 -14.88 5.24
N GLU A 111 20.98 -15.42 6.19
CA GLU A 111 21.00 -16.86 6.52
C GLU A 111 20.52 -17.72 5.33
N LYS A 112 19.48 -17.27 4.63
CA LYS A 112 18.89 -18.03 3.52
C LYS A 112 19.74 -18.00 2.25
N TYR A 113 20.33 -16.85 1.90
CA TYR A 113 20.98 -16.63 0.61
C TYR A 113 22.50 -16.43 0.69
N GLY A 114 23.06 -16.26 1.88
CA GLY A 114 24.50 -16.05 2.11
C GLY A 114 25.03 -14.69 1.60
N VAL A 115 24.15 -13.80 1.12
CA VAL A 115 24.53 -12.53 0.51
C VAL A 115 23.69 -11.40 1.11
N LYS A 116 24.37 -10.31 1.49
CA LYS A 116 23.73 -9.10 1.98
C LYS A 116 23.54 -8.09 0.84
N ALA A 117 22.33 -7.55 0.72
CA ALA A 117 22.08 -6.45 -0.21
C ALA A 117 22.68 -5.15 0.33
N SER A 118 23.38 -4.38 -0.52
CA SER A 118 23.98 -3.09 -0.16
C SER A 118 22.96 -2.03 0.28
N SER A 119 21.67 -2.24 -0.03
CA SER A 119 20.55 -1.39 0.37
C SER A 119 20.00 -1.68 1.77
N GLY A 120 20.61 -2.61 2.51
CA GLY A 120 20.11 -3.13 3.78
C GLY A 120 18.90 -4.05 3.58
N GLY A 121 17.76 -3.47 3.19
CA GLY A 121 16.49 -4.18 3.02
C GLY A 121 16.30 -4.88 1.67
N GLY A 122 17.14 -4.65 0.66
CA GLY A 122 17.09 -5.36 -0.62
C GLY A 122 15.67 -5.47 -1.20
N ARG A 123 15.26 -6.71 -1.45
CA ARG A 123 13.95 -7.08 -1.99
C ARG A 123 12.81 -7.01 -0.95
N SER A 124 13.10 -7.00 0.35
CA SER A 124 12.09 -6.82 1.40
C SER A 124 11.69 -5.35 1.63
N SER A 125 12.26 -4.43 0.86
CA SER A 125 11.92 -3.01 0.92
C SER A 125 10.48 -2.75 0.48
N ALA A 126 9.82 -1.78 1.12
CA ALA A 126 8.53 -1.26 0.69
C ALA A 126 8.52 -0.74 -0.76
N ARG A 127 9.69 -0.52 -1.40
CA ARG A 127 9.78 -0.17 -2.82
C ARG A 127 9.14 -1.21 -3.74
N GLU A 128 9.14 -2.48 -3.35
CA GLU A 128 8.49 -3.56 -4.11
C GLU A 128 6.98 -3.31 -4.32
N THR A 129 6.33 -2.59 -3.39
CA THR A 129 4.90 -2.27 -3.48
C THR A 129 4.54 -1.43 -4.71
N ILE A 130 5.50 -0.78 -5.37
CA ILE A 130 5.27 -0.07 -6.64
C ILE A 130 4.73 -1.03 -7.70
N GLY A 131 5.33 -2.21 -7.84
CA GLY A 131 4.86 -3.20 -8.81
C GLY A 131 3.44 -3.66 -8.50
N ARG A 132 3.10 -3.80 -7.22
CA ARG A 132 1.76 -4.19 -6.76
C ARG A 132 0.72 -3.11 -7.00
N VAL A 133 1.02 -1.86 -6.64
CA VAL A 133 0.11 -0.72 -6.84
C VAL A 133 -0.11 -0.47 -8.32
N ALA A 134 0.95 -0.57 -9.13
CA ALA A 134 0.84 -0.37 -10.56
C ALA A 134 -0.04 -1.45 -11.23
N ALA A 135 0.18 -2.73 -10.89
CA ALA A 135 -0.68 -3.81 -11.36
C ALA A 135 -2.12 -3.70 -10.83
N GLY A 136 -2.27 -3.30 -9.56
CA GLY A 136 -3.55 -3.04 -8.93
C GLY A 136 -4.34 -1.94 -9.63
N ALA A 137 -3.68 -0.87 -10.09
CA ALA A 137 -4.33 0.20 -10.84
C ALA A 137 -4.92 -0.28 -12.17
N ILE A 138 -4.23 -1.18 -12.87
CA ILE A 138 -4.72 -1.81 -14.11
C ILE A 138 -5.94 -2.69 -13.81
N ALA A 139 -5.83 -3.54 -12.79
CA ALA A 139 -6.94 -4.41 -12.37
C ALA A 139 -8.17 -3.61 -11.93
N GLU A 140 -7.96 -2.57 -11.13
CA GLU A 140 -9.01 -1.66 -10.67
C GLU A 140 -9.71 -0.96 -11.83
N LYS A 141 -8.96 -0.45 -12.80
CA LYS A 141 -9.53 0.18 -13.99
C LYS A 141 -10.39 -0.80 -14.79
N TYR A 142 -9.91 -2.04 -14.96
CA TYR A 142 -10.69 -3.08 -15.63
C TYR A 142 -11.98 -3.39 -14.86
N LEU A 143 -11.91 -3.60 -13.55
CA LEU A 143 -13.08 -3.89 -12.70
C LEU A 143 -14.12 -2.76 -12.74
N LYS A 144 -13.67 -1.50 -12.74
CA LYS A 144 -14.55 -0.34 -12.86
C LYS A 144 -15.27 -0.31 -14.21
N LEU A 145 -14.56 -0.50 -15.32
CA LEU A 145 -15.15 -0.41 -16.66
C LEU A 145 -16.00 -1.62 -17.03
N ALA A 146 -15.59 -2.82 -16.63
CA ALA A 146 -16.28 -4.07 -16.99
C ALA A 146 -17.46 -4.39 -16.07
N TYR A 147 -17.40 -4.00 -14.79
CA TYR A 147 -18.36 -4.43 -13.77
C TYR A 147 -18.88 -3.30 -12.87
N GLY A 148 -18.45 -2.05 -13.08
CA GLY A 148 -18.86 -0.94 -12.21
C GLY A 148 -18.39 -1.07 -10.77
N ILE A 149 -17.36 -1.89 -10.52
CA ILE A 149 -16.82 -2.17 -9.17
C ILE A 149 -15.83 -1.08 -8.79
N GLU A 150 -16.04 -0.50 -7.61
CA GLU A 150 -15.11 0.44 -6.99
C GLU A 150 -14.54 -0.13 -5.69
N ILE A 151 -13.24 0.08 -5.50
CA ILE A 151 -12.49 -0.39 -4.34
C ILE A 151 -12.00 0.83 -3.57
N VAL A 152 -12.42 0.96 -2.31
CA VAL A 152 -12.00 2.04 -1.42
C VAL A 152 -11.37 1.43 -0.17
N ALA A 153 -10.18 1.92 0.17
CA ALA A 153 -9.45 1.56 1.38
C ALA A 153 -9.13 2.82 2.17
N PHE A 154 -9.24 2.74 3.48
CA PHE A 154 -9.00 3.86 4.39
C PHE A 154 -8.34 3.40 5.70
N VAL A 155 -7.79 4.35 6.45
CA VAL A 155 -7.14 4.08 7.74
C VAL A 155 -8.21 4.03 8.83
N SER A 156 -8.32 2.89 9.50
CA SER A 156 -9.26 2.68 10.61
C SER A 156 -8.64 2.94 11.98
N SER A 157 -7.31 2.85 12.13
CA SER A 157 -6.60 3.17 13.38
C SER A 157 -5.16 3.64 13.18
N VAL A 158 -4.67 4.47 14.12
CA VAL A 158 -3.26 4.85 14.27
C VAL A 158 -2.93 4.84 15.76
N GLY A 159 -2.02 3.95 16.17
CA GLY A 159 -1.69 3.76 17.58
C GLY A 159 -2.92 3.33 18.38
N LYS A 160 -3.26 4.08 19.44
CA LYS A 160 -4.45 3.81 20.28
C LYS A 160 -5.73 4.51 19.80
N VAL A 161 -5.66 5.27 18.70
CA VAL A 161 -6.81 5.99 18.14
C VAL A 161 -7.44 5.13 17.05
N SER A 162 -8.71 4.78 17.18
CA SER A 162 -9.47 3.98 16.22
C SER A 162 -10.81 4.62 15.86
N LEU A 163 -11.35 4.21 14.71
CA LEU A 163 -12.74 4.47 14.37
C LEU A 163 -13.68 3.77 15.37
N PRO A 164 -14.84 4.39 15.68
CA PRO A 164 -15.88 3.74 16.47
C PRO A 164 -16.60 2.69 15.61
N SER A 165 -16.04 1.48 15.54
CA SER A 165 -16.56 0.39 14.69
C SER A 165 -17.56 -0.53 15.39
N ALA A 166 -17.55 -0.61 16.73
CA ALA A 166 -18.38 -1.54 17.51
C ALA A 166 -19.41 -0.81 18.38
N VAL A 167 -20.54 -1.47 18.63
CA VAL A 167 -21.62 -0.98 19.52
C VAL A 167 -21.23 -1.04 21.00
N SER A 168 -20.30 -1.92 21.36
CA SER A 168 -19.80 -2.15 22.72
C SER A 168 -18.27 -2.02 22.74
N PRO A 169 -17.63 -1.64 23.88
CA PRO A 169 -16.20 -1.88 24.05
C PRO A 169 -15.93 -3.38 23.83
N PRO A 170 -14.78 -3.76 23.23
CA PRO A 170 -14.48 -5.17 22.96
C PRO A 170 -14.65 -5.94 24.26
N SER A 171 -15.53 -6.95 24.20
CA SER A 171 -15.77 -7.88 25.31
C SER A 171 -14.40 -8.33 25.83
N GLN A 172 -14.12 -8.15 27.12
CA GLN A 172 -12.98 -8.86 27.73
C GLN A 172 -13.30 -10.33 27.56
N VAL A 173 -12.68 -10.98 26.58
CA VAL A 173 -12.80 -12.41 26.33
C VAL A 173 -12.36 -13.08 27.63
N PRO A 174 -13.23 -13.81 28.35
CA PRO A 174 -12.77 -14.66 29.44
C PRO A 174 -11.76 -15.64 28.84
N GLU A 175 -10.57 -15.78 29.44
CA GLU A 175 -9.62 -16.82 29.04
C GLU A 175 -10.32 -18.18 29.12
N GLY A 176 -10.71 -18.78 27.98
CA GLY A 176 -11.21 -20.16 27.99
C GLY A 176 -12.17 -20.63 26.90
N GLU A 177 -12.77 -19.79 26.04
CA GLU A 177 -13.74 -20.28 25.05
C GLU A 177 -13.48 -19.71 23.64
N ASP A 178 -13.24 -20.60 22.67
CA ASP A 178 -13.00 -20.35 21.24
C ASP A 178 -14.28 -19.91 20.48
N ASP A 179 -15.20 -19.22 21.14
CA ASP A 179 -16.37 -18.64 20.47
C ASP A 179 -16.04 -17.21 20.04
N VAL A 180 -15.77 -17.05 18.74
CA VAL A 180 -15.58 -15.75 18.09
C VAL A 180 -16.89 -14.99 18.14
N VAL A 181 -17.12 -14.22 19.21
CA VAL A 181 -18.20 -13.24 19.25
C VAL A 181 -17.81 -12.13 18.28
N GLU A 182 -18.36 -12.15 17.07
CA GLU A 182 -18.24 -11.01 16.16
C GLU A 182 -18.96 -9.82 16.80
N ASP A 183 -18.19 -8.86 17.33
CA ASP A 183 -18.73 -7.62 17.86
C ASP A 183 -19.61 -6.96 16.79
N ALA A 184 -20.89 -6.72 17.14
CA ALA A 184 -21.82 -6.09 16.22
C ALA A 184 -21.31 -4.71 15.78
N LEU A 185 -21.22 -4.50 14.46
CA LEU A 185 -20.81 -3.22 13.90
C LEU A 185 -21.80 -2.12 14.27
N SER A 186 -21.28 -0.94 14.60
CA SER A 186 -22.14 0.21 14.89
C SER A 186 -22.96 0.60 13.64
N PRO A 187 -24.22 1.04 13.77
CA PRO A 187 -25.01 1.53 12.65
C PRO A 187 -24.30 2.66 11.89
N GLU A 188 -23.57 3.51 12.61
CA GLU A 188 -22.75 4.58 12.05
C GLU A 188 -21.61 4.05 11.19
N PHE A 189 -20.94 2.98 11.62
CA PHE A 189 -19.86 2.36 10.85
C PHE A 189 -20.39 1.62 9.61
N VAL A 190 -21.54 0.98 9.71
CA VAL A 190 -22.21 0.38 8.54
C VAL A 190 -22.58 1.45 7.51
N GLU A 191 -23.12 2.58 7.95
CA GLU A 191 -23.45 3.70 7.08
C GLU A 191 -22.19 4.33 6.46
N LEU A 192 -21.10 4.41 7.21
CA LEU A 192 -19.81 4.82 6.69
C LEU A 192 -19.35 3.89 5.57
N LEU A 193 -19.41 2.57 5.76
CA LEU A 193 -19.01 1.58 4.73
C LEU A 193 -19.85 1.70 3.44
N ARG A 194 -21.13 2.08 3.55
CA ARG A 194 -22.01 2.27 2.39
C ARG A 194 -21.74 3.57 1.63
N THR A 195 -21.28 4.62 2.32
CA THR A 195 -21.20 5.98 1.77
C THR A 195 -19.78 6.50 1.59
N VAL A 196 -18.77 5.73 2.00
CA VAL A 196 -17.36 6.11 1.85
C VAL A 196 -16.98 6.12 0.37
N THR A 197 -16.37 7.21 -0.07
CA THR A 197 -15.85 7.36 -1.42
C THR A 197 -14.36 7.65 -1.36
N ARG A 198 -13.68 7.44 -2.48
CA ARG A 198 -12.25 7.73 -2.57
C ARG A 198 -11.93 9.20 -2.32
N GLU A 199 -12.78 10.10 -2.78
CA GLU A 199 -12.62 11.55 -2.61
C GLU A 199 -12.70 11.94 -1.13
N LYS A 200 -13.64 11.36 -0.37
CA LYS A 200 -13.75 11.57 1.08
C LYS A 200 -12.50 11.10 1.82
N VAL A 201 -11.94 9.96 1.40
CA VAL A 201 -10.74 9.39 2.00
C VAL A 201 -9.51 10.24 1.67
N ASP A 202 -9.32 10.59 0.41
CA ASP A 202 -8.13 11.32 -0.06
C ASP A 202 -8.15 12.81 0.37
N ALA A 203 -9.31 13.35 0.77
CA ALA A 203 -9.42 14.69 1.35
C ALA A 203 -8.78 14.83 2.74
N GLN A 204 -8.53 13.71 3.43
CA GLN A 204 -8.02 13.69 4.81
C GLN A 204 -6.53 13.30 4.82
N PRO A 205 -5.67 13.98 5.62
CA PRO A 205 -4.23 13.73 5.63
C PRO A 205 -3.85 12.34 6.13
N THR A 206 -4.71 11.72 6.95
CA THR A 206 -4.53 10.35 7.47
C THR A 206 -5.24 9.30 6.62
N ARG A 207 -5.99 9.72 5.59
CA ARG A 207 -6.91 8.85 4.84
C ARG A 207 -7.93 8.12 5.71
N CYS A 208 -8.32 8.73 6.82
CA CYS A 208 -9.43 8.29 7.65
C CYS A 208 -10.67 9.14 7.28
N PRO A 209 -11.79 8.53 6.87
CA PRO A 209 -12.98 9.26 6.40
C PRO A 209 -13.76 9.94 7.55
N HIS A 210 -13.44 9.65 8.81
CA HIS A 210 -14.03 10.29 9.98
C HIS A 210 -13.16 11.45 10.47
N ALA A 211 -13.60 12.69 10.27
CA ALA A 211 -12.81 13.89 10.51
C ALA A 211 -12.24 14.00 11.94
N GLU A 212 -13.07 13.78 12.97
CA GLU A 212 -12.63 13.87 14.37
C GLU A 212 -11.58 12.80 14.71
N THR A 213 -11.71 11.60 14.13
CA THR A 213 -10.73 10.53 14.34
C THR A 213 -9.44 10.81 13.57
N SER A 214 -9.55 11.31 12.34
CA SER A 214 -8.42 11.79 11.54
C SER A 214 -7.59 12.84 12.30
N GLU A 215 -8.21 13.84 12.91
CA GLU A 215 -7.50 14.86 13.70
C GLU A 215 -6.75 14.27 14.90
N ARG A 216 -7.39 13.33 15.62
CA ARG A 216 -6.76 12.62 16.74
C ARG A 216 -5.56 11.78 16.25
N MET A 217 -5.71 11.09 15.12
CA MET A 217 -4.63 10.31 14.49
C MET A 217 -3.45 11.21 14.08
N VAL A 218 -3.70 12.41 13.52
CA VAL A 218 -2.64 13.38 13.18
C VAL A 218 -1.86 13.79 14.44
N LYS A 219 -2.55 14.08 15.54
CA LYS A 219 -1.93 14.44 16.82
C LYS A 219 -1.06 13.29 17.35
N THR A 220 -1.58 12.07 17.34
CA THR A 220 -0.83 10.86 17.73
C THR A 220 0.42 10.69 16.87
N ALA A 221 0.29 10.70 15.54
CA ALA A 221 1.42 10.53 14.63
C ALA A 221 2.49 11.64 14.79
N SER A 222 2.07 12.89 14.99
CA SER A 222 2.99 14.02 15.21
C SER A 222 3.73 13.91 16.55
N SER A 223 3.05 13.50 17.62
CA SER A 223 3.68 13.28 18.93
C SER A 223 4.73 12.16 18.89
N SER A 224 4.46 11.11 18.11
CA SER A 224 5.37 9.99 17.88
C SER A 224 6.60 10.41 17.07
N LEU A 225 6.50 11.42 16.19
CA LEU A 225 7.65 11.92 15.44
C LEU A 225 8.59 12.80 16.29
N LEU A 226 8.05 13.47 17.31
CA LEU A 226 8.82 14.30 18.25
C LEU A 226 9.54 13.46 19.31
N ASN A 227 8.91 12.38 19.76
CA ASN A 227 9.51 11.42 20.67
C ASN A 227 10.30 10.40 19.82
N ALA A 228 11.63 10.44 19.84
CA ALA A 228 12.52 9.71 18.93
C ALA A 228 12.30 8.17 18.79
N ASP A 229 11.40 7.56 19.56
CA ASP A 229 11.05 6.14 19.57
C ASP A 229 10.27 5.65 18.34
N ALA A 230 9.63 6.51 17.53
CA ALA A 230 8.69 6.05 16.50
C ALA A 230 9.18 6.05 15.05
N ARG A 231 10.46 6.33 14.76
CA ARG A 231 10.98 6.20 13.38
C ARG A 231 10.94 4.75 12.87
N ILE A 232 10.76 3.77 13.75
CA ILE A 232 10.64 2.34 13.43
C ILE A 232 9.17 1.88 13.32
N ALA A 233 8.23 2.55 14.00
CA ALA A 233 6.87 2.03 14.23
C ALA A 233 5.83 2.36 13.15
N LEU A 234 6.03 3.38 12.31
CA LEU A 234 5.07 3.73 11.25
C LEU A 234 5.04 2.71 10.10
N SER A 235 6.00 1.76 10.06
CA SER A 235 5.97 0.63 9.12
C SER A 235 5.28 -0.63 9.67
N SER A 236 5.07 -0.72 10.99
CA SER A 236 4.63 -1.94 11.66
C SER A 236 3.35 -1.81 12.51
N GLY A 237 2.85 -0.60 12.78
CA GLY A 237 1.70 -0.36 13.66
C GLY A 237 0.43 0.20 13.01
N ALA A 238 0.41 0.42 11.69
CA ALA A 238 -0.81 0.82 11.00
C ALA A 238 -1.62 -0.45 10.64
N SER A 239 -2.74 -0.65 11.33
CA SER A 239 -3.74 -1.64 10.93
C SER A 239 -4.49 -1.11 9.70
N TRP A 240 -4.14 -1.61 8.51
CA TRP A 240 -4.87 -1.36 7.28
C TRP A 240 -5.93 -2.45 7.11
N SER A 241 -7.16 -2.24 7.58
CA SER A 241 -8.16 -3.31 7.49
C SER A 241 -9.61 -2.82 7.51
N SER A 242 -9.97 -1.90 6.62
CA SER A 242 -11.37 -1.72 6.25
C SER A 242 -11.48 -1.45 4.75
N LEU A 243 -12.02 -2.43 4.02
CA LEU A 243 -12.26 -2.40 2.59
C LEU A 243 -13.76 -2.18 2.37
N ALA A 244 -14.14 -1.09 1.72
CA ALA A 244 -15.50 -0.92 1.21
C ALA A 244 -15.48 -1.24 -0.28
N VAL A 245 -16.32 -2.20 -0.68
CA VAL A 245 -16.55 -2.55 -2.09
C VAL A 245 -17.94 -2.05 -2.45
N GLY A 246 -18.00 -1.10 -3.39
CA GLY A 246 -19.25 -0.57 -3.93
C GLY A 246 -19.47 -1.03 -5.36
N SER A 247 -20.70 -1.42 -5.71
CA SER A 247 -21.13 -1.58 -7.11
C SER A 247 -21.93 -0.35 -7.51
N SER A 248 -21.46 0.40 -8.50
CA SER A 248 -22.31 1.40 -9.16
C SER A 248 -23.37 0.65 -9.96
N SER A 249 -24.63 0.76 -9.53
CA SER A 249 -25.77 0.27 -10.31
C SER A 249 -26.03 1.30 -11.41
N SER A 250 -25.78 0.89 -12.65
CA SER A 250 -26.26 1.57 -13.86
C SER A 250 -27.52 0.89 -14.37
#